data_AF-A0A7K6GZ47-F1
#
_entry.id   AF-A0A7K6GZ47-F1
#
_cell.length_a   1.000
_cell.length_b   1.000
_cell.length_c   1.000
_cell.angle_alpha   90.00
_cell.angle_beta   90.00
_cell.angle_gamma   90.00
#
_symmetry.space_group_name_H-M   'P 1'
#
loop_
_entity.id
_entity.type
_entity.pdbx_description
1 polymer ?
#
loop_
_entity_poly.entity_id
_entity_poly.type
_entity_poly.pdbx_seq_one_letter_code
_entity_poly.pdbx_strand_id
1 'polypeptide(L)'
;GWAASIRFNAKVRALLERFRTRPDTFSLGVCNGCQLMALLGWVGPPKEEGSSSPQGSVALRPNLSGRFESRFVTVRVTPGPSVMLRGMDGAALGVWVAHGEG
;
A
#
# COMPACT_ATOMS: atom_id res chain seq x y z
N GLY A 1 3.48 15.77 -4.37
CA GLY A 1 2.64 14.70 -3.80
C GLY A 1 3.34 14.06 -2.60
N TRP A 2 2.60 13.39 -1.72
CA TRP A 2 3.10 12.89 -0.43
C TRP A 2 4.39 12.05 -0.55
N ALA A 3 4.40 11.05 -1.45
CA ALA A 3 5.58 10.21 -1.68
C ALA A 3 6.80 11.01 -2.17
N ALA A 4 6.60 12.01 -3.03
CA ALA A 4 7.68 12.86 -3.53
C ALA A 4 8.28 13.72 -2.41
N SER A 5 7.44 14.28 -1.53
CA SER A 5 7.91 15.04 -0.36
C SER A 5 8.79 14.20 0.56
N ILE A 6 8.48 12.91 0.71
CA ILE A 6 9.32 11.96 1.46
C ILE A 6 10.61 11.65 0.69
N ARG A 7 10.53 11.31 -0.60
CA ARG A 7 11.68 10.90 -1.42
C ARG A 7 12.72 12.01 -1.57
N PHE A 8 12.29 13.26 -1.76
CA PHE A 8 13.18 14.39 -2.04
C PHE A 8 13.62 15.16 -0.78
N ASN A 9 13.10 14.81 0.40
CA ASN A 9 13.59 15.37 1.67
C ASN A 9 14.45 14.32 2.38
N ALA A 10 15.77 14.50 2.34
CA ALA A 10 16.74 13.54 2.89
C ALA A 10 16.49 13.21 4.38
N LYS A 11 16.10 14.21 5.19
CA LYS A 11 15.83 14.03 6.62
C LYS A 11 14.59 13.15 6.84
N VAL A 12 13.51 13.43 6.11
CA VAL A 12 12.26 12.65 6.21
C VAL A 12 12.46 11.23 5.67
N ARG A 13 13.17 11.08 4.55
CA ARG A 13 13.51 9.78 3.98
C ARG A 13 14.26 8.89 4.97
N ALA A 14 15.33 9.41 5.58
CA ALA A 14 16.12 8.67 6.56
C ALA A 14 15.30 8.26 7.81
N LEU A 15 14.39 9.12 8.27
CA LEU A 15 13.50 8.80 9.40
C LEU A 15 12.55 7.63 9.06
N LEU A 16 11.95 7.63 7.88
CA LEU A 16 11.03 6.58 7.44
C LEU A 16 11.77 5.27 7.11
N GLU A 17 12.97 5.34 6.52
CA GLU A 17 13.82 4.16 6.32
C GLU A 17 14.19 3.52 7.66
N ARG A 18 14.60 4.32 8.66
CA ARG A 18 14.86 3.82 10.01
C ARG A 18 13.63 3.21 10.67
N PHE A 19 12.45 3.80 10.48
CA PHE A 19 11.21 3.20 10.96
C PHE A 19 10.96 1.84 10.28
N ARG A 20 11.14 1.76 8.96
CA ARG A 20 10.84 0.57 8.16
C ARG A 20 11.76 -0.62 8.45
N THR A 21 13.02 -0.38 8.82
CA THR A 21 14.01 -1.43 9.10
C THR A 21 13.95 -1.97 10.53
N ARG A 22 13.17 -1.34 11.41
CA ARG A 22 12.99 -1.81 12.78
C ARG A 22 12.20 -3.13 12.82
N PRO A 23 12.69 -4.16 13.55
CA PRO A 23 12.04 -5.47 13.61
C PRO A 23 10.77 -5.48 14.47
N ASP A 24 10.52 -4.41 15.23
CA ASP A 24 9.47 -4.27 16.23
C ASP A 24 8.36 -3.30 15.81
N THR A 25 8.20 -3.06 14.51
CA THR A 25 7.21 -2.11 13.98
C THR A 25 6.26 -2.75 12.97
N PHE A 26 5.03 -2.24 12.94
CA PHE A 26 4.03 -2.57 11.93
C PHE A 26 3.59 -1.29 11.21
N SER A 27 3.19 -1.43 9.95
CA SER A 27 2.68 -0.33 9.12
C SER A 27 1.37 -0.71 8.45
N LEU A 28 0.40 0.21 8.41
CA LEU A 28 -0.86 0.07 7.70
C LEU A 28 -1.08 1.29 6.80
N GLY A 29 -1.38 1.05 5.53
CA GLY A 29 -1.77 2.08 4.57
C GLY A 29 -3.20 1.82 4.08
N VAL A 30 -4.11 2.77 4.28
CA VAL A 30 -5.51 2.69 3.85
C VAL A 30 -5.76 3.74 2.78
N CYS A 31 -6.42 3.37 1.68
CA CYS A 31 -6.73 4.27 0.55
C CYS A 31 -5.49 5.06 0.08
N ASN A 32 -5.43 6.38 0.30
CA ASN A 32 -4.27 7.20 -0.08
C ASN A 32 -2.97 6.78 0.64
N GLY A 33 -3.07 6.19 1.84
CA GLY A 33 -1.92 5.58 2.52
C GLY A 33 -1.40 4.32 1.81
N CYS A 34 -2.28 3.52 1.21
CA CYS A 34 -1.86 2.38 0.38
C CYS A 34 -1.13 2.87 -0.88
N GLN A 35 -1.67 3.91 -1.54
CA GLN A 35 -1.02 4.58 -2.67
C GLN A 35 0.37 5.10 -2.30
N LEU A 36 0.50 5.76 -1.13
CA LEU A 36 1.79 6.21 -0.63
C LEU A 36 2.78 5.03 -0.49
N MET A 37 2.38 3.96 0.19
CA MET A 37 3.29 2.83 0.44
C MET A 37 3.69 2.12 -0.86
N ALA A 38 2.76 1.98 -1.81
CA ALA A 38 3.06 1.49 -3.16
C ALA A 38 4.07 2.40 -3.89
N LEU A 39 3.87 3.72 -3.85
CA LEU A 39 4.81 4.70 -4.40
C LEU A 39 6.15 4.71 -3.66
N LEU A 40 6.22 4.37 -2.37
CA LEU A 40 7.48 4.19 -1.65
C LEU A 40 8.15 2.84 -1.94
N GLY A 41 7.49 1.93 -2.66
CA GLY A 41 7.99 0.59 -2.95
C GLY A 41 7.92 -0.36 -1.75
N TRP A 42 7.02 -0.11 -0.80
CA TRP A 42 6.86 -0.91 0.42
C TRP A 42 5.82 -2.03 0.28
N VAL A 43 5.10 -2.06 -0.84
CA VAL A 43 4.03 -3.01 -1.16
C VAL A 43 4.38 -3.73 -2.47
N GLY A 44 4.12 -5.05 -2.51
CA GLY A 44 4.45 -5.93 -3.64
C GLY A 44 5.74 -6.71 -3.41
N PRO A 45 6.04 -7.69 -4.29
CA PRO A 45 7.33 -8.38 -4.29
C PRO A 45 8.51 -7.39 -4.32
N PRO A 46 9.65 -7.77 -3.73
CA PRO A 46 10.90 -7.02 -3.86
C PRO A 46 11.20 -6.80 -5.34
N LYS A 47 11.82 -5.66 -5.66
CA LYS A 47 12.31 -5.42 -7.02
C LYS A 47 13.30 -6.52 -7.41
N GLU A 48 13.13 -7.08 -8.60
CA GLU A 48 14.16 -7.91 -9.21
C GLU A 48 15.43 -7.07 -9.44
N GLU A 49 16.59 -7.66 -9.16
CA GLU A 49 17.89 -7.05 -9.44
C GLU A 49 17.97 -6.69 -10.94
N GLY A 50 18.22 -5.42 -11.23
CA GLY A 50 18.31 -4.89 -12.60
C GLY A 50 17.07 -4.16 -13.12
N SER A 51 15.95 -4.12 -12.37
CA SER A 51 14.77 -3.34 -12.78
C SER A 51 14.98 -1.83 -12.63
N SER A 52 14.93 -1.11 -13.75
CA SER A 52 15.05 0.36 -13.81
C SER A 52 13.78 1.12 -13.40
N SER A 53 12.68 0.41 -13.11
CA SER A 53 11.43 1.05 -12.72
C SER A 53 11.53 1.63 -11.29
N PRO A 54 11.28 2.94 -11.08
CA PRO A 54 11.27 3.54 -9.75
C PRO A 54 10.02 3.18 -8.92
N GLN A 55 9.07 2.44 -9.51
CA GLN A 55 7.83 1.98 -8.88
C GLN A 55 8.00 0.51 -8.48
N GLY A 56 7.46 0.11 -7.32
CA GLY A 56 7.31 -1.31 -6.99
C GLY A 56 6.41 -2.00 -8.02
N SER A 57 6.25 -3.33 -7.94
CA SER A 57 5.40 -4.08 -8.87
C SER A 57 3.90 -3.75 -8.76
N VAL A 58 3.50 -2.92 -7.78
CA VAL A 58 2.12 -2.53 -7.52
C VAL A 58 1.99 -1.01 -7.63
N ALA A 59 1.02 -0.56 -8.44
CA ALA A 59 0.63 0.84 -8.54
C ALA A 59 -0.89 0.94 -8.65
N LEU A 60 -1.51 1.74 -7.78
CA LEU A 60 -2.93 2.07 -7.85
C LEU A 60 -3.11 3.17 -8.90
N ARG A 61 -4.13 3.04 -9.75
CA ARG A 61 -4.33 3.88 -10.95
C ARG A 61 -5.78 4.34 -11.04
N PRO A 62 -6.11 5.34 -11.89
CA PRO A 62 -7.50 5.73 -12.10
C PRO A 62 -8.39 4.53 -12.36
N ASN A 63 -9.54 4.48 -11.69
CA ASN A 63 -10.51 3.42 -11.85
C ASN A 63 -10.88 3.25 -13.33
N LEU A 64 -11.13 2.02 -13.78
CA LEU A 64 -11.57 1.75 -15.16
C LEU A 64 -12.85 2.50 -15.55
N SER A 65 -13.72 2.82 -14.57
CA SER A 65 -14.92 3.63 -14.78
C SER A 65 -14.62 5.10 -15.07
N GLY A 66 -13.39 5.57 -14.81
CA GLY A 66 -13.01 6.98 -14.90
C GLY A 66 -13.69 7.88 -13.85
N ARG A 67 -14.29 7.30 -12.80
CA ARG A 67 -15.05 8.01 -11.77
C ARG A 67 -14.62 7.59 -10.37
N PHE A 68 -14.90 8.45 -9.41
CA PHE A 68 -14.84 8.12 -7.99
C PHE A 68 -15.94 7.11 -7.64
N GLU A 69 -15.58 6.07 -6.90
CA GLU A 69 -16.50 5.02 -6.47
C GLU A 69 -16.64 5.04 -4.95
N SER A 70 -17.87 5.22 -4.47
CA SER A 70 -18.25 5.07 -3.06
C SER A 70 -19.22 3.90 -2.95
N ARG A 71 -18.76 2.75 -2.46
CA ARG A 71 -19.54 1.50 -2.45
C ARG A 71 -19.30 0.71 -1.17
N PHE A 72 -20.28 -0.10 -0.80
CA PHE A 72 -20.09 -1.16 0.19
C PHE A 72 -19.92 -2.48 -0.56
N VAL A 73 -18.76 -3.10 -0.45
CA VAL A 73 -18.40 -4.32 -1.19
C VAL A 73 -18.12 -5.46 -0.23
N THR A 74 -18.29 -6.69 -0.70
CA THR A 74 -17.86 -7.88 0.05
C THR A 74 -16.47 -8.27 -0.42
N VAL A 75 -15.52 -8.39 0.51
CA VAL A 75 -14.16 -8.88 0.25
C VAL A 75 -13.93 -10.18 1.01
N ARG A 76 -13.01 -11.00 0.51
CA ARG A 76 -12.54 -12.20 1.19
C ARG A 76 -11.10 -12.01 1.62
N VAL A 77 -10.82 -12.30 2.88
CA VAL A 77 -9.43 -12.34 3.39
C VAL A 77 -8.77 -13.61 2.87
N THR A 78 -7.68 -13.46 2.12
CA THR A 78 -6.85 -14.58 1.65
C THR A 78 -5.72 -14.84 2.64
N PRO A 79 -5.22 -16.09 2.74
CA PRO A 79 -4.05 -16.39 3.56
C PRO A 79 -2.86 -15.52 3.21
N GLY A 80 -2.08 -15.11 4.21
CA GLY A 80 -0.88 -14.30 3.97
C GLY A 80 -0.10 -13.97 5.25
N PRO A 81 1.07 -13.30 5.09
CA PRO A 81 1.96 -12.99 6.21
C PRO A 81 1.50 -11.79 7.07
N SER A 82 0.31 -11.23 6.80
CA SER A 82 -0.17 -10.02 7.49
C SER A 82 -0.54 -10.34 8.93
N VAL A 83 0.20 -9.74 9.88
CA VAL A 83 -0.09 -9.85 11.31
C VAL A 83 -1.45 -9.25 11.67
N MET A 84 -1.88 -8.19 10.96
CA MET A 84 -3.17 -7.52 11.21
C MET A 84 -4.39 -8.35 10.80
N LEU A 85 -4.21 -9.35 9.93
CA LEU A 85 -5.28 -10.22 9.45
C LEU A 85 -5.18 -11.64 10.02
N ARG A 86 -4.33 -11.85 11.04
CA ARG A 86 -4.11 -13.16 11.63
C ARG A 86 -5.42 -13.73 12.20
N GLY A 87 -5.74 -14.97 11.81
CA GLY A 87 -6.96 -15.66 12.24
C GLY A 87 -8.22 -15.27 11.46
N MET A 88 -8.09 -14.45 10.41
CA MET A 88 -9.21 -14.04 9.56
C MET A 88 -9.23 -14.76 8.20
N ASP A 89 -8.35 -15.73 7.97
CA ASP A 89 -8.25 -16.45 6.70
C ASP A 89 -9.59 -17.05 6.28
N GLY A 90 -10.03 -16.74 5.07
CA GLY A 90 -11.31 -17.19 4.53
C GLY A 90 -12.52 -16.38 4.95
N ALA A 91 -12.41 -15.44 5.90
CA ALA A 91 -13.50 -14.57 6.31
C ALA A 91 -14.01 -13.73 5.12
N ALA A 92 -15.33 -13.62 4.98
CA ALA A 92 -15.99 -12.73 4.03
C ALA A 92 -16.56 -11.54 4.81
N LEU A 93 -16.14 -10.33 4.46
CA LEU A 93 -16.43 -9.11 5.21
C LEU A 93 -16.98 -8.03 4.28
N GLY A 94 -17.95 -7.28 4.78
CA GLY A 94 -18.40 -6.05 4.13
C GLY A 94 -17.44 -4.90 4.44
N VAL A 95 -16.98 -4.18 3.41
CA VAL A 95 -16.01 -3.07 3.53
C VAL A 95 -16.48 -1.90 2.67
N TRP A 96 -16.35 -0.69 3.22
CA TRP A 96 -16.55 0.54 2.47
C TRP A 96 -15.33 0.84 1.60
N VAL A 97 -15.57 1.07 0.31
CA VAL A 97 -14.58 1.61 -0.64
C VAL A 97 -14.97 3.03 -1.03
N ALA A 98 -13.98 3.90 -1.11
CA ALA A 98 -14.13 5.33 -1.40
C ALA A 98 -12.85 5.83 -2.11
N HIS A 99 -12.75 5.61 -3.41
CA HIS A 99 -11.55 5.98 -4.19
C HIS A 99 -11.86 6.26 -5.66
N GLY A 100 -11.08 7.16 -6.27
CA GLY A 100 -11.02 7.36 -7.73
C GLY A 100 -9.80 6.70 -8.39
N GLU A 101 -8.82 6.29 -7.59
CA GLU A 101 -7.57 5.67 -8.02
C GLU A 101 -7.29 4.45 -7.12
N GLY A 102 -7.82 3.29 -7.51
CA GLY A 102 -7.82 2.05 -6.73
C GLY A 102 -6.83 1.00 -7.21
#